data_AF-A0A3Q1AR73-F1
#
_entry.id   AF-A0A3Q1AR73-F1
#
_cell.length_a   1.000
_cell.length_b   1.000
_cell.length_c   1.000
_cell.angle_alpha   90.00
_cell.angle_beta   90.00
_cell.angle_gamma   90.00
#
_symmetry.space_group_name_H-M   'P 1'
#
loop_
_entity.id
_entity.type
_entity.pdbx_description
1 polymer ?
#
loop_
_entity_poly.entity_id
_entity_poly.type
_entity_poly.pdbx_seq_one_letter_code
_entity_poly.pdbx_strand_id
1 'polypeptide(L)'
;MKWTLILLLGISLAETTLGWTYSYSETTMNWTMARQWCQTSFTDMVVIQSQEENDYLVSQLPNRSRSPYYWIGITKAHKNEAWTWIGNNSTWIGEHSWAANEPNNNHSTEFCVEIYVNRSPNRGKWNDEKCANPKYAVCYRAQCSSTSCERGRCQETINNTTCLCEPGFKGDRCETAEQCPVLNHTNFSGGRMNCSHPIGPHSYNSTCEFRCDEGSQLIGEDRIRCDHSGQWTASIPVCTAVECPPLSRPDNGYLSCSGGNQVFNTTCHFKCQLGHLIIGLSSVTCGVSGVWSGPRPACASYKQALLGVAGCGAFSILSCICFCWMKHRKRKKVSQVRQPEEATSSAVSG
;
A
#
# COMPACT_ATOMS: atom_id res chain seq x y z
N MET A 1 -37.57 -34.58 57.64
CA MET A 1 -36.75 -34.57 56.40
C MET A 1 -37.65 -34.11 55.26
N LYS A 2 -37.49 -32.86 54.80
CA LYS A 2 -38.28 -32.29 53.70
C LYS A 2 -37.59 -32.64 52.39
N TRP A 3 -38.30 -33.32 51.49
CA TRP A 3 -37.85 -33.57 50.12
C TRP A 3 -38.34 -32.43 49.24
N THR A 4 -37.40 -31.59 48.78
CA THR A 4 -37.68 -30.54 47.81
C THR A 4 -37.54 -31.15 46.42
N LEU A 5 -38.65 -31.26 45.68
CA LEU A 5 -38.66 -31.72 44.30
C LEU A 5 -38.22 -30.54 43.40
N ILE A 6 -37.00 -30.60 42.86
CA ILE A 6 -36.51 -29.60 41.89
C ILE A 6 -36.90 -30.10 40.50
N LEU A 7 -37.94 -29.48 39.92
CA LEU A 7 -38.31 -29.63 38.51
C LEU A 7 -37.29 -28.86 37.66
N LEU A 8 -36.34 -29.58 37.07
CA LEU A 8 -35.50 -29.05 35.99
C LEU A 8 -36.36 -28.96 34.73
N LEU A 9 -36.94 -27.79 34.48
CA LEU A 9 -37.45 -27.41 33.18
C LEU A 9 -36.25 -27.34 32.22
N GLY A 10 -36.03 -28.43 31.49
CA GLY A 10 -35.11 -28.45 30.36
C GLY A 10 -35.60 -27.46 29.31
N ILE A 11 -35.00 -26.27 29.30
CA ILE A 11 -35.11 -25.35 28.18
C ILE A 11 -34.38 -26.05 27.04
N SER A 12 -35.14 -26.67 26.13
CA SER A 12 -34.61 -27.02 24.82
C SER A 12 -34.25 -25.70 24.16
N LEU A 13 -32.97 -25.36 24.15
CA LEU A 13 -32.44 -24.43 23.17
C LEU A 13 -32.66 -25.12 21.83
N ALA A 14 -33.81 -24.86 21.20
CA ALA A 14 -33.95 -25.12 19.79
C ALA A 14 -32.86 -24.27 19.13
N GLU A 15 -31.80 -24.93 18.68
CA GLU A 15 -30.84 -24.34 17.77
C GLU A 15 -31.65 -23.84 16.57
N THR A 16 -31.94 -22.56 16.57
CA THR A 16 -32.56 -21.90 15.43
C THR A 16 -31.53 -22.00 14.32
N THR A 17 -31.74 -22.90 13.38
CA THR A 17 -30.89 -23.06 12.21
C THR A 17 -30.86 -21.73 11.46
N LEU A 18 -29.76 -21.00 11.58
CA LEU A 18 -29.55 -19.66 11.02
C LEU A 18 -29.19 -19.73 9.54
N GLY A 19 -30.00 -20.36 8.69
CA GLY A 19 -29.92 -20.05 7.27
C GLY A 19 -31.17 -20.33 6.47
N TRP A 20 -31.05 -20.10 5.15
CA TRP A 20 -32.15 -19.97 4.21
C TRP A 20 -33.35 -20.82 4.57
N THR A 21 -34.42 -20.14 4.95
CA THR A 21 -35.69 -20.82 5.12
C THR A 21 -36.44 -20.70 3.81
N TYR A 22 -36.67 -21.85 3.20
CA TYR A 22 -37.58 -21.96 2.07
C TYR A 22 -39.00 -22.03 2.62
N SER A 23 -39.91 -21.34 1.95
CA SER A 23 -41.33 -21.39 2.23
C SER A 23 -42.06 -21.51 0.91
N TYR A 24 -43.24 -22.11 0.92
CA TYR A 24 -43.99 -22.33 -0.31
C TYR A 24 -45.47 -22.01 -0.09
N SER A 25 -46.15 -21.65 -1.18
CA SER A 25 -47.58 -21.35 -1.11
C SER A 25 -48.42 -22.62 -1.04
N GLU A 26 -49.59 -22.53 -0.38
CA GLU A 26 -50.60 -23.60 -0.37
C GLU A 26 -51.56 -23.51 -1.57
N THR A 27 -51.59 -22.35 -2.24
CA THR A 27 -52.43 -22.08 -3.42
C THR A 27 -51.56 -21.82 -4.64
N THR A 28 -52.12 -22.08 -5.82
CA THR A 28 -51.42 -21.86 -7.10
C THR A 28 -51.69 -20.47 -7.65
N MET A 29 -50.70 -19.89 -8.30
CA MET A 29 -50.75 -18.55 -8.89
C MET A 29 -49.84 -18.47 -10.12
N ASN A 30 -50.05 -17.45 -10.97
CA ASN A 30 -49.14 -17.20 -12.09
C ASN A 30 -47.77 -16.69 -11.57
N TRP A 31 -46.75 -16.68 -12.42
CA TRP A 31 -45.38 -16.38 -11.99
C TRP A 31 -45.24 -14.97 -11.38
N THR A 32 -45.88 -13.97 -11.97
CA THR A 32 -45.85 -12.59 -11.45
C THR A 32 -46.49 -12.48 -10.07
N MET A 33 -47.64 -13.13 -9.88
CA MET A 33 -48.33 -13.19 -8.59
C MET A 33 -47.53 -14.00 -7.56
N ALA A 34 -46.87 -15.09 -7.97
CA ALA A 34 -45.97 -15.87 -7.12
C ALA A 34 -44.84 -15.01 -6.56
N ARG A 35 -44.20 -14.22 -7.43
CA ARG A 35 -43.16 -13.28 -7.02
C ARG A 35 -43.68 -12.23 -6.05
N GLN A 36 -44.80 -11.59 -6.37
CA GLN A 36 -45.42 -10.58 -5.49
C GLN A 36 -45.80 -11.16 -4.13
N TRP A 37 -46.32 -12.40 -4.10
CA TRP A 37 -46.63 -13.10 -2.86
C TRP A 37 -45.37 -13.34 -2.02
N CYS A 38 -44.28 -13.80 -2.65
CA CYS A 38 -43.01 -13.96 -1.97
C CYS A 38 -42.45 -12.65 -1.42
N GLN A 39 -42.51 -11.56 -2.19
CA GLN A 39 -42.05 -10.23 -1.76
C GLN A 39 -42.91 -9.63 -0.63
N THR A 40 -44.16 -10.06 -0.48
CA THR A 40 -45.08 -9.55 0.55
C THR A 40 -44.83 -10.20 1.91
N SER A 41 -44.46 -11.48 1.95
CA SER A 41 -44.38 -12.27 3.20
C SER A 41 -42.97 -12.79 3.53
N PHE A 42 -42.07 -12.76 2.55
CA PHE A 42 -40.69 -13.26 2.62
C PHE A 42 -39.75 -12.23 1.99
N THR A 43 -38.60 -12.65 1.45
CA THR A 43 -37.67 -11.74 0.76
C THR A 43 -38.02 -11.62 -0.72
N ASP A 44 -37.93 -12.72 -1.46
CA ASP A 44 -38.39 -12.81 -2.85
C ASP A 44 -38.59 -14.30 -3.20
N MET A 45 -38.94 -14.59 -4.43
CA MET A 45 -38.97 -15.96 -4.96
C MET A 45 -37.55 -16.56 -5.00
N VAL A 46 -37.44 -17.87 -4.88
CA VAL A 46 -36.13 -18.53 -4.71
C VAL A 46 -35.18 -18.27 -5.87
N VAL A 47 -33.94 -17.92 -5.54
CA VAL A 47 -32.80 -17.76 -6.46
C VAL A 47 -31.77 -18.79 -6.08
N ILE A 48 -31.48 -19.73 -6.98
CA ILE A 48 -30.62 -20.88 -6.68
C ILE A 48 -29.18 -20.58 -7.14
N GLN A 49 -28.20 -20.86 -6.28
CA GLN A 49 -26.79 -20.53 -6.48
C GLN A 49 -25.91 -21.74 -6.82
N SER A 50 -26.37 -22.96 -6.53
CA SER A 50 -25.62 -24.18 -6.82
C SER A 50 -26.51 -25.42 -6.99
N GLN A 51 -25.92 -26.52 -7.46
CA GLN A 51 -26.61 -27.80 -7.55
C GLN A 51 -26.97 -28.36 -6.17
N GLU A 52 -26.11 -28.16 -5.18
CA GLU A 52 -26.35 -28.58 -3.79
C GLU A 52 -27.56 -27.84 -3.20
N GLU A 53 -27.70 -26.54 -3.48
CA GLU A 53 -28.86 -25.75 -3.06
C GLU A 53 -30.13 -26.21 -3.77
N ASN A 54 -30.06 -26.49 -5.07
CA ASN A 54 -31.19 -27.06 -5.83
C ASN A 54 -31.69 -28.36 -5.20
N ASP A 55 -30.79 -29.28 -4.90
CA ASP A 55 -31.12 -30.59 -4.35
C ASP A 55 -31.66 -30.46 -2.93
N TYR A 56 -31.08 -29.55 -2.13
CA TYR A 56 -31.58 -29.23 -0.80
C TYR A 56 -32.99 -28.62 -0.86
N LEU A 57 -33.23 -27.62 -1.71
CA LEU A 57 -34.55 -27.03 -1.91
C LEU A 57 -35.59 -28.11 -2.25
N VAL A 58 -35.27 -28.98 -3.21
CA VAL A 58 -36.15 -30.07 -3.66
C VAL A 58 -36.40 -31.09 -2.54
N SER A 59 -35.48 -31.27 -1.59
CA SER A 59 -35.69 -32.11 -0.40
C SER A 59 -36.71 -31.52 0.58
N GLN A 60 -36.86 -30.20 0.61
CA GLN A 60 -37.78 -29.49 1.51
C GLN A 60 -39.20 -29.38 0.94
N LEU A 61 -39.35 -29.47 -0.39
CA LEU A 61 -40.64 -29.29 -1.05
C LEU A 61 -41.52 -30.56 -1.00
N PRO A 62 -42.84 -30.42 -0.77
CA PRO A 62 -43.78 -31.53 -0.84
C PRO A 62 -43.76 -32.24 -2.20
N ASN A 63 -43.72 -33.57 -2.16
CA ASN A 63 -43.74 -34.38 -3.38
C ASN A 63 -45.05 -34.24 -4.15
N ARG A 64 -44.96 -34.15 -5.49
CA ARG A 64 -46.13 -34.08 -6.38
C ARG A 64 -46.00 -35.03 -7.55
N SER A 65 -47.02 -35.85 -7.82
CA SER A 65 -46.99 -36.81 -8.92
C SER A 65 -47.07 -36.15 -10.30
N ARG A 66 -47.72 -35.00 -10.41
CA ARG A 66 -47.90 -34.22 -11.64
C ARG A 66 -47.98 -32.71 -11.36
N SER A 67 -47.86 -31.91 -12.41
CA SER A 67 -48.13 -30.47 -12.40
C SER A 67 -49.52 -30.17 -11.80
N PRO A 68 -49.72 -29.05 -11.07
CA PRO A 68 -48.82 -27.91 -10.89
C PRO A 68 -47.65 -28.19 -9.96
N TYR A 69 -46.43 -27.86 -10.42
CA TYR A 69 -45.21 -27.88 -9.61
C TYR A 69 -44.95 -26.50 -9.01
N TYR A 70 -43.69 -26.10 -8.87
CA TYR A 70 -43.28 -24.92 -8.13
C TYR A 70 -42.56 -23.92 -9.03
N TRP A 71 -42.91 -22.64 -8.95
CA TRP A 71 -42.20 -21.55 -9.60
C TRP A 71 -40.87 -21.25 -8.89
N ILE A 72 -39.83 -21.01 -9.69
CA ILE A 72 -38.53 -20.51 -9.23
C ILE A 72 -38.20 -19.15 -9.89
N GLY A 73 -37.27 -18.42 -9.29
CA GLY A 73 -36.95 -17.02 -9.61
C GLY A 73 -36.09 -16.79 -10.86
N ILE A 74 -36.20 -17.64 -11.88
CA ILE A 74 -35.45 -17.50 -13.14
C ILE A 74 -36.41 -17.30 -14.30
N THR A 75 -36.12 -16.29 -15.13
CA THR A 75 -36.94 -15.90 -16.29
C THR A 75 -36.07 -15.45 -17.45
N LYS A 76 -36.66 -15.36 -18.64
CA LYS A 76 -36.09 -14.67 -19.80
C LYS A 76 -37.10 -13.63 -20.31
N ALA A 77 -36.65 -12.47 -20.80
CA ALA A 77 -37.60 -11.47 -21.30
C ALA A 77 -38.08 -11.84 -22.72
N HIS A 78 -37.18 -12.39 -23.54
CA HIS A 78 -37.48 -12.82 -24.91
C HIS A 78 -36.86 -14.18 -25.26
N LYS A 79 -37.32 -14.78 -26.37
CA LYS A 79 -36.89 -16.11 -26.87
C LYS A 79 -35.38 -16.26 -27.08
N ASN A 80 -34.70 -15.19 -27.48
CA ASN A 80 -33.27 -15.19 -27.83
C ASN A 80 -32.39 -14.60 -26.72
N GLU A 81 -32.94 -14.37 -25.53
CA GLU A 81 -32.19 -13.82 -24.40
C GLU A 81 -31.77 -14.92 -23.44
N ALA A 82 -30.71 -14.64 -22.68
CA ALA A 82 -30.24 -15.53 -21.63
C ALA A 82 -31.26 -15.61 -20.49
N TRP A 83 -31.32 -16.78 -19.84
CA TRP A 83 -32.03 -16.92 -18.57
C TRP A 83 -31.34 -16.07 -17.50
N THR A 84 -32.15 -15.33 -16.74
CA THR A 84 -31.69 -14.43 -15.70
C THR A 84 -32.40 -14.71 -14.40
N TRP A 85 -31.63 -14.78 -13.31
CA TRP A 85 -32.20 -14.78 -11.96
C TRP A 85 -32.72 -13.40 -11.61
N ILE A 86 -33.84 -13.37 -10.91
CA ILE A 86 -34.31 -12.15 -10.28
C ILE A 86 -33.27 -11.62 -9.29
N GLY A 87 -33.11 -10.30 -9.23
CA GLY A 87 -32.32 -9.63 -8.20
C GLY A 87 -30.79 -9.83 -8.28
N ASN A 88 -30.24 -10.35 -9.38
CA ASN A 88 -28.79 -10.52 -9.67
C ASN A 88 -27.97 -11.35 -8.65
N ASN A 89 -28.63 -12.10 -7.77
CA ASN A 89 -27.97 -12.83 -6.67
C ASN A 89 -27.30 -14.14 -7.07
N SER A 90 -27.48 -14.63 -8.30
CA SER A 90 -26.87 -15.88 -8.78
C SER A 90 -26.43 -15.74 -10.24
N THR A 91 -25.28 -16.34 -10.55
CA THR A 91 -24.77 -16.53 -11.92
C THR A 91 -24.95 -17.97 -12.42
N TRP A 92 -25.47 -18.87 -11.59
CA TRP A 92 -25.57 -20.29 -11.89
C TRP A 92 -26.85 -20.61 -12.68
N ILE A 93 -26.74 -21.03 -13.94
CA ILE A 93 -27.90 -21.30 -14.82
C ILE A 93 -28.30 -22.78 -14.85
N GLY A 94 -27.69 -23.61 -13.99
CA GLY A 94 -28.05 -25.01 -13.87
C GLY A 94 -27.88 -25.81 -15.16
N GLU A 95 -26.66 -25.87 -15.71
CA GLU A 95 -26.36 -26.64 -16.94
C GLU A 95 -26.88 -28.08 -16.88
N HIS A 96 -26.87 -28.68 -15.68
CA HIS A 96 -27.36 -30.03 -15.42
C HIS A 96 -28.75 -30.06 -14.79
N SER A 97 -29.37 -28.90 -14.55
CA SER A 97 -30.63 -28.77 -13.84
C SER A 97 -31.82 -28.75 -14.78
N TRP A 98 -31.66 -28.54 -16.08
CA TRP A 98 -32.74 -28.70 -17.05
C TRP A 98 -33.14 -30.16 -17.23
N ALA A 99 -34.45 -30.41 -17.39
CA ALA A 99 -34.93 -31.74 -17.75
C ALA A 99 -34.51 -32.10 -19.18
N ALA A 100 -34.54 -33.40 -19.52
CA ALA A 100 -34.21 -33.82 -20.88
C ALA A 100 -35.12 -33.13 -21.91
N ASN A 101 -34.51 -32.51 -22.92
CA ASN A 101 -35.13 -31.67 -23.95
C ASN A 101 -35.59 -30.27 -23.50
N GLU A 102 -35.29 -29.85 -22.27
CA GLU A 102 -35.57 -28.49 -21.80
C GLU A 102 -34.31 -27.59 -21.84
N PRO A 103 -34.46 -26.26 -21.96
CA PRO A 103 -35.70 -25.52 -22.21
C PRO A 103 -36.15 -25.63 -23.69
N ASN A 104 -37.37 -26.13 -23.91
CA ASN A 104 -37.90 -26.39 -25.26
C ASN A 104 -38.63 -25.17 -25.86
N ASN A 105 -38.99 -24.19 -25.02
CA ASN A 105 -39.79 -23.02 -25.37
C ASN A 105 -41.03 -23.36 -26.21
N ASN A 106 -41.85 -24.31 -25.74
CA ASN A 106 -43.01 -24.79 -26.43
C ASN A 106 -43.96 -23.61 -26.72
N HIS A 107 -44.44 -23.52 -27.97
CA HIS A 107 -45.22 -22.38 -28.47
C HIS A 107 -44.53 -20.99 -28.46
N SER A 108 -43.21 -20.90 -28.24
CA SER A 108 -42.42 -19.65 -28.23
C SER A 108 -42.81 -18.60 -27.17
N THR A 109 -43.47 -19.01 -26.09
CA THR A 109 -43.95 -18.11 -25.02
C THR A 109 -43.62 -18.58 -23.60
N GLU A 110 -42.72 -19.55 -23.46
CA GLU A 110 -42.39 -20.18 -22.18
C GLU A 110 -41.16 -19.50 -21.57
N PHE A 111 -41.44 -18.47 -20.78
CA PHE A 111 -40.44 -17.51 -20.31
C PHE A 111 -40.21 -17.55 -18.79
N CYS A 112 -40.88 -18.47 -18.11
CA CYS A 112 -40.78 -18.71 -16.67
C CYS A 112 -40.43 -20.17 -16.42
N VAL A 113 -39.85 -20.47 -15.26
CA VAL A 113 -39.32 -21.83 -14.99
C VAL A 113 -39.96 -22.45 -13.77
N GLU A 114 -40.43 -23.68 -13.95
CA GLU A 114 -40.85 -24.54 -12.83
C GLU A 114 -39.78 -25.57 -12.47
N ILE A 115 -39.80 -26.01 -11.21
CA ILE A 115 -38.95 -27.09 -10.71
C ILE A 115 -39.78 -28.34 -10.39
N TYR A 116 -39.33 -29.50 -10.88
CA TYR A 116 -40.00 -30.77 -10.69
C TYR A 116 -39.72 -31.37 -9.31
N VAL A 117 -40.78 -31.70 -8.58
CA VAL A 117 -40.72 -32.38 -7.26
C VAL A 117 -41.41 -33.75 -7.30
N ASN A 118 -41.38 -34.39 -8.46
CA ASN A 118 -41.99 -35.71 -8.67
C ASN A 118 -41.10 -36.85 -8.15
N ARG A 119 -41.63 -38.08 -8.23
CA ARG A 119 -40.89 -39.32 -7.93
C ARG A 119 -40.38 -39.98 -9.23
N SER A 120 -39.90 -39.17 -10.16
CA SER A 120 -39.35 -39.64 -11.45
C SER A 120 -37.86 -39.30 -11.56
N PRO A 121 -37.15 -39.80 -12.59
CA PRO A 121 -35.76 -39.39 -12.87
C PRO A 121 -35.59 -37.88 -13.05
N ASN A 122 -36.67 -37.15 -13.36
CA ASN A 122 -36.65 -35.70 -13.53
C ASN A 122 -36.82 -34.93 -12.20
N ARG A 123 -36.78 -35.58 -11.04
CA ARG A 123 -36.83 -34.88 -9.75
C ARG A 123 -35.68 -33.86 -9.65
N GLY A 124 -36.03 -32.64 -9.26
CA GLY A 124 -35.12 -31.50 -9.14
C GLY A 124 -34.70 -30.88 -10.48
N LYS A 125 -35.25 -31.37 -11.60
CA LYS A 125 -35.03 -30.78 -12.91
C LYS A 125 -36.01 -29.64 -13.21
N TRP A 126 -35.61 -28.78 -14.13
CA TRP A 126 -36.31 -27.55 -14.53
C TRP A 126 -36.99 -27.71 -15.87
N ASN A 127 -38.07 -26.97 -16.04
CA ASN A 127 -38.86 -26.90 -17.26
C ASN A 127 -39.29 -25.45 -17.50
N ASP A 128 -39.13 -24.95 -18.73
CA ASP A 128 -39.71 -23.67 -19.07
C ASP A 128 -41.22 -23.80 -19.32
N GLU A 129 -41.94 -22.73 -19.01
CA GLU A 129 -43.39 -22.75 -18.97
C GLU A 129 -43.96 -21.34 -19.19
N LYS A 130 -45.22 -21.29 -19.66
CA LYS A 130 -46.00 -20.06 -19.78
C LYS A 130 -46.19 -19.45 -18.40
N CYS A 131 -45.67 -18.24 -18.21
CA CYS A 131 -45.76 -17.50 -16.96
C CYS A 131 -47.18 -17.34 -16.40
N ALA A 132 -48.20 -17.37 -17.27
CA ALA A 132 -49.61 -17.27 -16.91
C ALA A 132 -50.17 -18.54 -16.22
N ASN A 133 -49.51 -19.70 -16.36
CA ASN A 133 -50.00 -20.94 -15.80
C ASN A 133 -49.95 -20.94 -14.26
N PRO A 134 -50.97 -21.50 -13.59
CA PRO A 134 -51.00 -21.51 -12.13
C PRO A 134 -50.05 -22.58 -11.58
N LYS A 135 -49.09 -22.18 -10.74
CA LYS A 135 -48.19 -23.07 -9.98
C LYS A 135 -47.99 -22.57 -8.56
N TYR A 136 -47.42 -23.40 -7.69
CA TYR A 136 -47.10 -22.97 -6.33
C TYR A 136 -45.88 -22.05 -6.34
N ALA A 137 -45.84 -21.08 -5.44
CA ALA A 137 -44.68 -20.22 -5.24
C ALA A 137 -43.67 -20.90 -4.30
N VAL A 138 -42.37 -20.70 -4.55
CA VAL A 138 -41.30 -21.03 -3.60
C VAL A 138 -40.54 -19.75 -3.31
N CYS A 139 -40.54 -19.37 -2.04
CA CYS A 139 -39.90 -18.17 -1.55
C CYS A 139 -38.71 -18.53 -0.68
N TYR A 140 -37.78 -17.59 -0.57
CA TYR A 140 -36.74 -17.64 0.45
C TYR A 140 -36.87 -16.42 1.38
N ARG A 141 -36.40 -16.58 2.61
CA ARG A 141 -36.16 -15.46 3.52
C ARG A 141 -34.65 -15.30 3.69
N ALA A 142 -34.13 -14.18 3.19
CA ALA A 142 -32.75 -13.76 3.39
C ALA A 142 -32.49 -13.59 4.89
N GLN A 143 -31.32 -14.05 5.31
CA GLN A 143 -30.79 -13.86 6.66
C GLN A 143 -29.68 -12.83 6.69
N CYS A 144 -29.03 -12.60 5.55
CA CYS A 144 -28.13 -11.48 5.37
C CYS A 144 -28.87 -10.16 5.58
N SER A 145 -28.36 -9.38 6.51
CA SER A 145 -28.75 -7.99 6.74
C SER A 145 -27.54 -7.09 6.54
N SER A 146 -27.76 -5.78 6.54
CA SER A 146 -26.67 -4.80 6.49
C SER A 146 -25.73 -4.87 7.70
N THR A 147 -26.07 -5.63 8.75
CA THR A 147 -25.24 -5.80 9.95
C THR A 147 -24.65 -7.20 10.08
N SER A 148 -24.92 -8.13 9.14
CA SER A 148 -24.39 -9.50 9.23
C SER A 148 -22.86 -9.53 9.22
N CYS A 149 -22.22 -8.72 8.37
CA CYS A 149 -20.77 -8.60 8.26
C CYS A 149 -20.36 -7.15 8.55
N GLU A 150 -19.33 -6.95 9.39
CA GLU A 150 -18.84 -5.62 9.76
C GLU A 150 -18.10 -4.93 8.61
N ARG A 151 -17.23 -5.69 7.93
CA ARG A 151 -16.34 -5.23 6.84
C ARG A 151 -16.24 -6.28 5.73
N GLY A 152 -17.39 -6.58 5.13
CA GLY A 152 -17.47 -7.62 4.11
C GLY A 152 -18.86 -7.72 3.49
N ARG A 153 -18.97 -8.61 2.51
CA ARG A 153 -20.25 -8.97 1.89
C ARG A 153 -20.79 -10.23 2.57
N CYS A 154 -22.03 -10.17 3.02
CA CYS A 154 -22.75 -11.35 3.46
C CYS A 154 -23.13 -12.22 2.26
N GLN A 155 -22.80 -13.50 2.35
CA GLN A 155 -23.19 -14.53 1.40
C GLN A 155 -24.06 -15.56 2.11
N GLU A 156 -25.22 -15.76 1.53
CA GLU A 156 -26.22 -16.69 1.97
C GLU A 156 -25.78 -18.14 1.60
N THR A 157 -25.90 -19.12 2.53
CA THR A 157 -25.53 -20.56 2.31
C THR A 157 -26.60 -21.53 2.84
N ILE A 158 -26.60 -22.82 2.47
CA ILE A 158 -27.60 -23.78 2.96
C ILE A 158 -27.62 -23.80 4.50
N ASN A 159 -28.74 -23.37 5.10
CA ASN A 159 -28.93 -23.28 6.56
C ASN A 159 -27.85 -22.47 7.35
N ASN A 160 -27.02 -21.65 6.68
CA ASN A 160 -26.18 -20.66 7.35
C ASN A 160 -26.01 -19.34 6.56
N THR A 161 -25.39 -18.32 7.15
CA THR A 161 -24.76 -17.21 6.42
C THR A 161 -23.24 -17.25 6.60
N THR A 162 -22.51 -16.70 5.64
CA THR A 162 -21.06 -16.55 5.70
C THR A 162 -20.67 -15.14 5.27
N CYS A 163 -19.54 -14.64 5.77
CA CYS A 163 -19.03 -13.34 5.37
C CYS A 163 -17.80 -13.50 4.47
N LEU A 164 -17.87 -12.90 3.28
CA LEU A 164 -16.71 -12.68 2.42
C LEU A 164 -16.08 -11.34 2.81
N CYS A 165 -14.96 -11.41 3.52
CA CYS A 165 -14.32 -10.22 4.07
C CYS A 165 -13.64 -9.37 3.00
N GLU A 166 -13.68 -8.05 3.22
CA GLU A 166 -12.83 -7.12 2.47
C GLU A 166 -11.35 -7.41 2.76
N PRO A 167 -10.44 -7.10 1.81
CA PRO A 167 -9.01 -7.29 2.03
C PRO A 167 -8.51 -6.60 3.31
N GLY A 168 -7.79 -7.37 4.15
CA GLY A 168 -7.24 -6.88 5.42
C GLY A 168 -8.17 -7.06 6.63
N PHE A 169 -9.30 -7.76 6.47
CA PHE A 169 -10.19 -8.15 7.55
C PHE A 169 -10.42 -9.66 7.57
N LYS A 170 -10.65 -10.20 8.77
CA LYS A 170 -10.89 -11.61 9.07
C LYS A 170 -11.88 -11.79 10.22
N GLY A 171 -12.23 -13.05 10.49
CA GLY A 171 -13.25 -13.44 11.44
C GLY A 171 -14.54 -13.83 10.74
N ASP A 172 -15.42 -14.55 11.43
CA ASP A 172 -16.67 -15.07 10.85
C ASP A 172 -17.62 -13.96 10.41
N ARG A 173 -17.45 -12.74 10.95
CA ARG A 173 -18.21 -11.53 10.59
C ARG A 173 -17.31 -10.40 10.06
N CYS A 174 -16.06 -10.69 9.71
CA CYS A 174 -15.08 -9.71 9.26
C CYS A 174 -14.83 -8.58 10.26
N GLU A 175 -14.92 -8.91 11.54
CA GLU A 175 -14.84 -7.97 12.66
C GLU A 175 -13.39 -7.62 13.05
N THR A 176 -12.42 -8.44 12.65
CA THR A 176 -11.02 -8.31 13.07
C THR A 176 -10.17 -7.86 11.90
N ALA A 177 -9.49 -6.71 12.04
CA ALA A 177 -8.47 -6.30 11.07
C ALA A 177 -7.22 -7.20 11.17
N GLU A 178 -6.59 -7.50 10.04
CA GLU A 178 -5.33 -8.22 10.02
C GLU A 178 -4.25 -7.44 10.78
N GLN A 179 -3.40 -8.17 11.52
CA GLN A 179 -2.40 -7.59 12.40
C GLN A 179 -1.01 -7.90 11.88
N CYS A 180 -0.19 -6.87 11.77
CA CYS A 180 1.21 -7.00 11.45
C CYS A 180 2.06 -7.21 12.71
N PRO A 181 3.29 -7.77 12.57
CA PRO A 181 4.22 -7.90 13.67
C PRO A 181 4.44 -6.56 14.39
N VAL A 182 4.39 -6.57 15.72
CA VAL A 182 4.55 -5.36 16.54
C VAL A 182 5.94 -4.76 16.32
N LEU A 183 5.96 -3.48 15.93
CA LEU A 183 7.18 -2.70 15.81
C LEU A 183 7.39 -1.94 17.11
N ASN A 184 8.40 -2.34 17.89
CA ASN A 184 8.74 -1.64 19.12
C ASN A 184 9.83 -0.59 18.86
N HIS A 185 9.92 0.43 19.71
CA HIS A 185 10.96 1.48 19.61
C HIS A 185 12.38 0.93 19.68
N THR A 186 12.59 -0.25 20.29
CA THR A 186 13.88 -0.95 20.31
C THR A 186 14.31 -1.48 18.95
N ASN A 187 13.39 -1.62 17.99
CA ASN A 187 13.67 -2.22 16.69
C ASN A 187 14.32 -1.23 15.71
N PHE A 188 14.35 0.06 16.04
CA PHE A 188 14.95 1.11 15.21
C PHE A 188 15.80 2.03 16.09
N SER A 189 17.11 2.10 15.82
CA SER A 189 18.08 2.90 16.57
C SER A 189 18.73 3.97 15.70
N GLY A 190 19.18 5.06 16.32
CA GLY A 190 19.81 6.18 15.61
C GLY A 190 18.82 7.02 14.79
N GLY A 191 17.55 7.06 15.22
CA GLY A 191 16.51 7.83 14.57
C GLY A 191 15.18 7.83 15.32
N ARG A 192 14.16 8.42 14.69
CA ARG A 192 12.77 8.46 15.16
C ARG A 192 11.86 7.67 14.22
N MET A 193 10.98 6.88 14.81
CA MET A 193 9.89 6.17 14.12
C MET A 193 8.55 6.79 14.54
N ASN A 194 7.73 7.19 13.58
CA ASN A 194 6.39 7.73 13.81
C ASN A 194 5.34 6.84 13.14
N CYS A 195 4.44 6.27 13.93
CA CYS A 195 3.41 5.35 13.44
C CYS A 195 2.00 5.94 13.58
N SER A 196 1.15 5.63 12.59
CA SER A 196 -0.28 5.95 12.58
C SER A 196 -1.09 4.67 12.47
N HIS A 197 -2.12 4.56 13.30
CA HIS A 197 -2.94 3.36 13.49
C HIS A 197 -4.43 3.71 13.30
N PRO A 198 -4.92 3.81 12.06
CA PRO A 198 -6.28 4.32 11.79
C PRO A 198 -7.39 3.37 12.26
N ILE A 199 -7.12 2.07 12.33
CA ILE A 199 -8.10 1.04 12.74
C ILE A 199 -7.77 0.51 14.14
N GLY A 200 -6.52 0.11 14.35
CA GLY A 200 -6.03 -0.40 15.62
C GLY A 200 -4.50 -0.52 15.61
N PRO A 201 -3.88 -0.80 16.77
CA PRO A 201 -2.42 -0.89 16.88
C PRO A 201 -1.85 -1.95 15.92
N HIS A 202 -0.90 -1.54 15.08
CA HIS A 202 -0.22 -2.39 14.09
C HIS A 202 -1.16 -3.20 13.18
N SER A 203 -2.40 -2.74 12.96
CA SER A 203 -3.35 -3.42 12.08
C SER A 203 -3.29 -2.93 10.63
N TYR A 204 -4.04 -3.58 9.73
CA TYR A 204 -4.16 -3.22 8.32
C TYR A 204 -4.26 -1.71 8.10
N ASN A 205 -3.51 -1.20 7.12
CA ASN A 205 -3.33 0.22 6.81
C ASN A 205 -2.64 1.07 7.88
N SER A 206 -2.14 0.49 8.98
CA SER A 206 -1.15 1.18 9.82
C SER A 206 0.07 1.54 8.98
N THR A 207 0.62 2.73 9.21
CA THR A 207 1.85 3.17 8.53
C THR A 207 2.86 3.69 9.52
N CYS A 208 4.14 3.39 9.30
CA CYS A 208 5.25 3.91 10.09
C CYS A 208 6.24 4.61 9.16
N GLU A 209 6.65 5.82 9.54
CA GLU A 209 7.65 6.64 8.85
C GLU A 209 8.92 6.72 9.71
N PHE A 210 10.07 6.57 9.06
CA PHE A 210 11.38 6.51 9.69
C PHE A 210 12.25 7.68 9.28
N ARG A 211 12.93 8.28 10.25
CA ARG A 211 13.90 9.35 10.01
C ARG A 211 15.12 9.13 10.88
N CYS A 212 16.31 9.15 10.28
CA CYS A 212 17.55 9.07 11.03
C CYS A 212 17.88 10.36 11.76
N ASP A 213 18.66 10.25 12.83
CA ASP A 213 19.23 11.38 13.54
C ASP A 213 20.28 12.11 12.68
N GLU A 214 20.63 13.33 13.07
CA GLU A 214 21.58 14.16 12.33
C GLU A 214 22.94 13.45 12.12
N GLY A 215 23.46 13.54 10.90
CA GLY A 215 24.73 12.91 10.53
C GLY A 215 24.64 11.39 10.31
N SER A 216 23.43 10.85 10.20
CA SER A 216 23.17 9.48 9.73
C SER A 216 22.28 9.48 8.48
N GLN A 217 22.45 8.48 7.64
CA GLN A 217 21.65 8.23 6.44
C GLN A 217 20.77 6.99 6.61
N LEU A 218 19.56 7.05 6.04
CA LEU A 218 18.59 5.95 6.09
C LEU A 218 18.84 4.97 4.94
N ILE A 219 18.98 3.68 5.28
CA ILE A 219 19.13 2.58 4.32
C ILE A 219 17.88 1.70 4.40
N GLY A 220 17.07 1.73 3.34
CA GLY A 220 15.78 1.04 3.24
C GLY A 220 14.65 2.00 2.88
N GLU A 221 13.41 1.55 3.03
CA GLU A 221 12.22 2.38 2.80
C GLU A 221 12.01 3.35 3.97
N ASP A 222 11.73 4.62 3.67
CA ASP A 222 11.45 5.65 4.67
C ASP A 222 10.03 5.52 5.26
N ARG A 223 9.16 4.77 4.59
CA ARG A 223 7.79 4.51 5.04
C ARG A 223 7.36 3.09 4.72
N ILE A 224 6.78 2.42 5.72
CA ILE A 224 6.19 1.08 5.57
C ILE A 224 4.71 1.09 5.95
N ARG A 225 3.96 0.12 5.41
CA ARG A 225 2.52 -0.05 5.66
C ARG A 225 2.19 -1.50 6.01
N CYS A 226 1.24 -1.70 6.92
CA CYS A 226 0.67 -3.02 7.18
C CYS A 226 -0.32 -3.37 6.06
N ASP A 227 -0.02 -4.41 5.29
CA ASP A 227 -0.81 -4.83 4.15
C ASP A 227 -1.99 -5.74 4.53
N HIS A 228 -2.76 -6.12 3.51
CA HIS A 228 -3.97 -6.92 3.69
C HIS A 228 -3.71 -8.38 4.13
N SER A 229 -2.45 -8.83 4.09
CA SER A 229 -2.03 -10.17 4.52
C SER A 229 -1.54 -10.20 5.97
N GLY A 230 -1.51 -9.04 6.65
CA GLY A 230 -0.93 -8.93 7.98
C GLY A 230 0.60 -8.88 7.95
N GLN A 231 1.20 -8.41 6.86
CA GLN A 231 2.64 -8.20 6.76
C GLN A 231 3.00 -6.74 6.47
N TRP A 232 4.16 -6.30 6.98
CA TRP A 232 4.69 -4.99 6.61
C TRP A 232 5.20 -5.03 5.17
N THR A 233 4.93 -3.99 4.39
CA THR A 233 5.34 -3.89 2.98
C THR A 233 6.85 -3.91 2.78
N ALA A 234 7.63 -3.55 3.80
CA ALA A 234 9.08 -3.66 3.81
C ALA A 234 9.60 -3.87 5.24
N SER A 235 10.87 -4.26 5.33
CA SER A 235 11.60 -4.39 6.60
C SER A 235 11.88 -3.01 7.23
N ILE A 236 12.14 -3.00 8.54
CA ILE A 236 12.57 -1.78 9.24
C ILE A 236 13.92 -1.32 8.65
N PRO A 237 14.07 -0.03 8.27
CA PRO A 237 15.31 0.48 7.71
C PRO A 237 16.41 0.63 8.78
N VAL A 238 17.65 0.84 8.33
CA VAL A 238 18.83 1.01 9.20
C VAL A 238 19.39 2.42 9.04
N CYS A 239 19.70 3.08 10.16
CA CYS A 239 20.44 4.34 10.17
C CYS A 239 21.95 4.07 10.26
N THR A 240 22.70 4.57 9.28
CA THR A 240 24.16 4.43 9.23
C THR A 240 24.81 5.80 9.32
N ALA A 241 25.85 5.96 10.13
CA ALA A 241 26.56 7.23 10.24
C ALA A 241 27.16 7.62 8.88
N VAL A 242 27.06 8.90 8.52
CA VAL A 242 27.64 9.43 7.27
C VAL A 242 29.15 9.29 7.31
N GLU A 243 29.75 8.75 6.26
CA GLU A 243 31.20 8.54 6.15
C GLU A 243 31.86 9.70 5.41
N CYS A 244 33.04 10.12 5.88
CA CYS A 244 33.90 11.04 5.16
C CYS A 244 35.00 10.30 4.36
N PRO A 245 35.57 10.90 3.30
CA PRO A 245 36.67 10.30 2.55
C PRO A 245 37.82 9.90 3.47
N PRO A 246 38.39 8.68 3.32
CA PRO A 246 39.43 8.20 4.22
C PRO A 246 40.68 9.09 4.14
N LEU A 247 41.07 9.63 5.28
CA LEU A 247 42.29 10.37 5.50
C LEU A 247 43.43 9.41 5.83
N SER A 248 44.56 9.63 5.16
CA SER A 248 45.82 8.96 5.44
C SER A 248 46.78 9.86 6.22
N ARG A 249 47.77 9.23 6.84
CA ARG A 249 48.86 9.93 7.52
C ARG A 249 49.66 10.76 6.50
N PRO A 250 49.95 12.05 6.77
CA PRO A 250 50.81 12.86 5.91
C PRO A 250 52.26 12.35 5.96
N ASP A 251 53.00 12.55 4.87
CA ASP A 251 54.43 12.25 4.81
C ASP A 251 55.15 13.02 5.92
N ASN A 252 56.06 12.35 6.63
CA ASN A 252 56.78 12.91 7.79
C ASN A 252 55.86 13.47 8.88
N GLY A 253 54.67 12.88 9.06
CA GLY A 253 53.74 13.23 10.13
C GLY A 253 52.99 12.03 10.70
N TYR A 254 52.04 12.32 11.58
CA TYR A 254 51.18 11.41 12.32
C TYR A 254 49.72 11.85 12.19
N LEU A 255 48.81 10.88 12.23
CA LEU A 255 47.36 11.08 12.20
C LEU A 255 46.75 10.33 13.39
N SER A 256 45.87 11.00 14.14
CA SER A 256 45.12 10.42 15.26
C SER A 256 43.68 10.91 15.20
N CYS A 257 42.70 10.00 15.07
CA CYS A 257 41.29 10.35 14.99
C CYS A 257 40.54 9.95 16.27
N SER A 258 39.50 10.71 16.62
CA SER A 258 38.61 10.43 17.75
C SER A 258 37.64 9.30 17.41
N GLY A 259 38.14 8.07 17.30
CA GLY A 259 37.38 6.87 16.93
C GLY A 259 38.11 5.98 15.92
N GLY A 260 37.58 4.78 15.70
CA GLY A 260 38.14 3.82 14.73
C GLY A 260 37.74 4.09 13.28
N ASN A 261 36.51 4.54 13.06
CA ASN A 261 35.94 4.81 11.73
C ASN A 261 35.86 6.32 11.47
N GLN A 262 36.03 6.75 10.22
CA GLN A 262 36.04 8.15 9.81
C GLN A 262 34.63 8.64 9.42
N VAL A 263 33.74 8.66 10.41
CA VAL A 263 32.31 8.99 10.25
C VAL A 263 31.98 10.36 10.81
N PHE A 264 30.74 10.81 10.66
CA PHE A 264 30.22 12.08 11.17
C PHE A 264 30.70 12.38 12.61
N ASN A 265 31.10 13.63 12.85
CA ASN A 265 31.61 14.14 14.12
C ASN A 265 32.98 13.55 14.56
N THR A 266 33.61 12.69 13.75
CA THR A 266 34.99 12.26 13.97
C THR A 266 35.93 13.44 13.74
N THR A 267 36.79 13.73 14.71
CA THR A 267 37.85 14.73 14.59
C THR A 267 39.21 14.05 14.48
N CYS A 268 39.94 14.38 13.42
CA CYS A 268 41.27 13.85 13.11
C CYS A 268 42.32 14.93 13.34
N HIS A 269 43.30 14.63 14.19
CA HIS A 269 44.42 15.49 14.54
C HIS A 269 45.69 15.07 13.79
N PHE A 270 46.42 16.06 13.28
CA PHE A 270 47.67 15.89 12.56
C PHE A 270 48.84 16.47 13.35
N LYS A 271 49.97 15.77 13.31
CA LYS A 271 51.23 16.24 13.93
C LYS A 271 52.40 15.93 13.02
N CYS A 272 53.28 16.89 12.76
CA CYS A 272 54.49 16.64 11.99
C CYS A 272 55.61 16.08 12.87
N GLN A 273 56.52 15.32 12.26
CA GLN A 273 57.75 14.87 12.89
C GLN A 273 58.70 16.04 13.18
N LEU A 274 59.69 15.81 14.05
CA LEU A 274 60.75 16.79 14.32
C LEU A 274 61.41 17.26 13.02
N GLY A 275 61.73 18.56 12.93
CA GLY A 275 62.32 19.15 11.73
C GLY A 275 61.33 19.52 10.62
N HIS A 276 60.02 19.33 10.84
CA HIS A 276 58.97 19.66 9.88
C HIS A 276 57.93 20.62 10.48
N LEU A 277 57.36 21.47 9.62
CA LEU A 277 56.29 22.41 9.91
C LEU A 277 55.00 21.94 9.25
N ILE A 278 53.86 22.12 9.94
CA ILE A 278 52.54 21.82 9.40
C ILE A 278 52.07 22.97 8.49
N ILE A 279 51.59 22.62 7.29
CA ILE A 279 50.98 23.54 6.33
C ILE A 279 49.51 23.14 6.19
N GLY A 280 48.62 23.96 6.76
CA GLY A 280 47.18 23.73 6.80
C GLY A 280 46.63 23.64 8.23
N LEU A 281 45.42 23.11 8.37
CA LEU A 281 44.77 22.91 9.68
C LEU A 281 45.41 21.74 10.44
N SER A 282 45.61 21.89 11.75
CA SER A 282 46.11 20.82 12.63
C SER A 282 45.06 19.79 13.00
N SER A 283 43.78 20.08 12.74
CA SER A 283 42.68 19.16 12.94
C SER A 283 41.55 19.42 11.95
N VAL A 284 40.89 18.35 11.53
CA VAL A 284 39.68 18.40 10.67
C VAL A 284 38.59 17.52 11.26
N THR A 285 37.34 17.92 11.09
CA THR A 285 36.16 17.22 11.63
C THR A 285 35.24 16.83 10.48
N CYS A 286 34.70 15.62 10.52
CA CYS A 286 33.78 15.11 9.50
C CYS A 286 32.41 15.76 9.68
N GLY A 287 31.96 16.52 8.67
CA GLY A 287 30.68 17.22 8.68
C GLY A 287 29.49 16.33 8.32
N VAL A 288 28.27 16.84 8.53
CA VAL A 288 27.00 16.14 8.26
C VAL A 288 26.83 15.69 6.80
N SER A 289 27.49 16.37 5.87
CA SER A 289 27.44 16.08 4.43
C SER A 289 28.50 15.06 3.98
N GLY A 290 29.27 14.48 4.90
CA GLY A 290 30.39 13.59 4.55
C GLY A 290 31.60 14.33 4.01
N VAL A 291 31.71 15.63 4.29
CA VAL A 291 32.86 16.46 3.87
C VAL A 291 33.65 16.90 5.10
N TRP A 292 34.97 16.78 5.02
CA TRP A 292 35.88 17.27 6.05
C TRP A 292 35.84 18.80 6.14
N SER A 293 35.95 19.34 7.37
CA SER A 293 36.01 20.79 7.62
C SER A 293 37.21 21.50 6.97
N GLY A 294 38.21 20.74 6.52
CA GLY A 294 39.29 21.24 5.68
C GLY A 294 40.07 20.11 4.99
N PRO A 295 40.97 20.46 4.06
CA PRO A 295 41.80 19.48 3.37
C PRO A 295 42.85 18.86 4.32
N ARG A 296 43.35 17.69 3.95
CA ARG A 296 44.49 17.04 4.63
C ARG A 296 45.72 17.97 4.59
N PRO A 297 46.38 18.26 5.73
CA PRO A 297 47.57 19.10 5.76
C PRO A 297 48.81 18.38 5.22
N ALA A 298 49.84 19.16 4.91
CA ALA A 298 51.16 18.68 4.52
C ALA A 298 52.21 19.02 5.59
N CYS A 299 53.24 18.17 5.72
CA CYS A 299 54.39 18.45 6.57
C CYS A 299 55.61 18.78 5.68
N ALA A 300 56.09 20.02 5.75
CA ALA A 300 57.26 20.47 4.99
C ALA A 300 58.47 20.61 5.91
N SER A 301 59.65 20.22 5.44
CA SER A 301 60.89 20.44 6.21
C SER A 301 61.16 21.95 6.36
N TYR A 302 61.82 22.35 7.44
CA TYR A 302 62.25 23.75 7.62
C TYR A 302 63.04 24.28 6.41
N LYS A 303 63.85 23.42 5.77
CA LYS A 303 64.61 23.77 4.56
C LYS A 303 63.70 24.09 3.38
N GLN A 304 62.68 23.28 3.12
CA GLN A 304 61.70 23.52 2.05
C GLN A 304 60.87 24.78 2.30
N ALA A 305 60.46 25.02 3.55
CA ALA A 305 59.73 26.22 3.92
C ALA A 305 60.57 27.50 3.70
N LEU A 306 61.85 27.47 4.09
CA LEU A 306 62.79 28.59 3.87
C LEU A 306 63.02 28.88 2.38
N LEU A 307 63.17 27.83 1.55
CA LEU A 307 63.31 28.00 0.10
C LEU A 307 62.04 28.56 -0.57
N GLY A 308 60.85 28.16 -0.09
CA GLY A 308 59.57 28.69 -0.58
C GLY A 308 59.40 30.19 -0.30
N VAL A 309 59.76 30.64 0.91
CA VAL A 309 59.69 32.07 1.30
C VAL A 309 60.71 32.91 0.51
N ALA A 310 61.94 32.40 0.33
CA ALA A 310 62.96 33.07 -0.48
C ALA A 310 62.53 33.21 -1.95
N GLY A 311 61.89 32.19 -2.52
CA GLY A 311 61.32 32.23 -3.86
C GLY A 311 60.24 33.30 -4.01
N CYS A 312 59.23 33.31 -3.13
CA CYS A 312 58.15 34.32 -3.17
C CYS A 312 58.68 35.76 -2.97
N GLY A 313 59.71 35.94 -2.13
CA GLY A 313 60.38 37.22 -1.96
C GLY A 313 61.06 37.69 -3.25
N ALA A 314 61.78 36.79 -3.94
CA ALA A 314 62.44 37.10 -5.20
C ALA A 314 61.43 37.46 -6.31
N PHE A 315 60.32 36.72 -6.44
CA PHE A 315 59.26 37.04 -7.41
C PHE A 315 58.58 38.39 -7.13
N SER A 316 58.33 38.71 -5.85
CA SER A 316 57.73 40.00 -5.47
C SER A 316 58.67 41.17 -5.77
N ILE A 317 59.98 41.01 -5.51
CA ILE A 317 60.99 42.02 -5.82
C ILE A 317 61.14 42.20 -7.33
N LEU A 318 61.20 41.10 -8.11
CA LEU A 318 61.24 41.14 -9.57
C LEU A 318 60.00 41.82 -10.17
N SER A 319 58.82 41.53 -9.64
CA SER A 319 57.57 42.21 -10.03
C SER A 319 57.64 43.71 -9.75
N CYS A 320 58.05 44.12 -8.54
CA CYS A 320 58.23 45.52 -8.18
C CYS A 320 59.27 46.24 -9.06
N ILE A 321 60.39 45.61 -9.36
CA ILE A 321 61.42 46.16 -10.26
C ILE A 321 60.84 46.31 -11.67
N CYS A 322 60.12 45.32 -12.20
CA CYS A 322 59.43 45.41 -13.48
C CYS A 322 58.40 46.55 -13.51
N PHE A 323 57.60 46.73 -12.46
CA PHE A 323 56.66 47.85 -12.35
C PHE A 323 57.36 49.21 -12.26
N CYS A 324 58.46 49.31 -11.50
CA CYS A 324 59.29 50.50 -11.42
C CYS A 324 59.94 50.83 -12.79
N TRP A 325 60.42 49.82 -13.50
CA TRP A 325 61.01 49.97 -14.84
C TRP A 325 59.95 50.38 -15.87
N MET A 326 58.75 49.82 -15.81
CA MET A 326 57.59 50.22 -16.61
C MET A 326 57.17 51.68 -16.33
N LYS A 327 57.13 52.11 -15.06
CA LYS A 327 56.88 53.52 -14.66
C LYS A 327 57.98 54.45 -15.16
N HIS A 328 59.25 54.05 -15.07
CA HIS A 328 60.38 54.83 -15.54
C HIS A 328 60.35 54.99 -17.07
N ARG A 329 60.01 53.93 -17.81
CA ARG A 329 59.84 53.97 -19.28
C ARG A 329 58.69 54.89 -19.70
N LYS A 330 57.57 54.92 -18.97
CA LYS A 330 56.50 55.91 -19.16
C LYS A 330 56.96 57.35 -18.90
N ARG A 331 57.73 57.59 -17.81
CA ARG A 331 58.30 58.92 -17.52
C ARG A 331 59.29 59.41 -18.58
N LYS A 332 60.13 58.53 -19.13
CA LYS A 332 61.04 58.85 -20.26
C LYS A 332 60.28 59.24 -21.53
N LYS A 333 59.17 58.56 -21.87
CA LYS A 333 58.30 58.96 -22.98
C LYS A 333 57.67 60.34 -22.78
N VAL A 334 57.33 60.72 -21.54
CA VAL A 334 56.74 62.04 -21.22
C VAL A 334 57.79 63.16 -21.23
N SER A 335 59.03 62.88 -20.86
CA SER A 335 60.12 63.87 -20.85
C SER A 335 60.71 64.13 -22.25
N GLN A 336 60.62 63.18 -23.18
CA GLN A 336 60.97 63.42 -24.60
C GLN A 336 59.97 64.30 -25.36
N VAL A 337 58.81 64.62 -24.77
CA VAL A 337 57.76 65.46 -25.40
C VAL A 337 57.88 66.94 -24.98
N ARG A 338 58.78 67.31 -24.05
CA ARG A 338 58.79 68.64 -23.44
C ARG A 338 60.17 69.31 -23.43
N GLN A 339 60.52 69.99 -24.53
CA GLN A 339 61.32 71.25 -24.70
C GLN A 339 62.20 71.26 -25.99
N PRO A 340 62.58 72.42 -26.57
CA PRO A 340 61.78 73.58 -27.05
C PRO A 340 62.17 74.02 -28.50
N GLU A 341 61.31 74.73 -29.24
CA GLU A 341 61.74 75.50 -30.44
C GLU A 341 61.90 76.98 -30.07
N GLU A 342 63.09 77.52 -30.29
CA GLU A 342 63.45 78.93 -30.14
C GLU A 342 64.24 79.37 -31.39
N ALA A 343 63.92 80.57 -31.92
CA ALA A 343 64.57 81.42 -32.95
C ALA A 343 63.50 81.92 -33.95
N THR A 344 63.37 83.19 -34.35
CA THR A 344 64.35 84.26 -34.64
C THR A 344 63.54 85.55 -34.85
N SER A 345 63.77 86.64 -34.10
CA SER A 345 64.58 87.84 -34.44
C SER A 345 63.95 88.92 -35.36
N SER A 346 63.79 90.11 -34.78
CA SER A 346 64.14 91.48 -35.24
C SER A 346 63.48 92.15 -36.46
N ALA A 347 62.74 93.23 -36.14
CA ALA A 347 62.87 94.63 -36.59
C ALA A 347 62.92 95.01 -38.09
N VAL A 348 62.07 95.97 -38.48
CA VAL A 348 62.40 97.37 -38.86
C VAL A 348 61.17 98.05 -39.51
N SER A 349 61.00 99.34 -39.18
CA SER A 349 60.03 100.29 -39.72
C SER A 349 60.39 100.77 -41.14
N GLY A 350 59.37 100.99 -41.98
CA GLY A 350 59.50 101.60 -43.31
C GLY A 350 58.45 101.07 -44.27
#